data_AF-A0A7L3RXN6-F1
#
_entry.id   AF-A0A7L3RXN6-F1
#
_cell.length_a   1.000
_cell.length_b   1.000
_cell.length_c   1.000
_cell.angle_alpha   90.00
_cell.angle_beta   90.00
_cell.angle_gamma   90.00
#
_symmetry.space_group_name_H-M   'P 1'
#
loop_
_entity.id
_entity.type
_entity.pdbx_description
1 polymer ?
#
loop_
_entity_poly.entity_id
_entity_poly.type
_entity_poly.pdbx_seq_one_letter_code
_entity_poly.pdbx_strand_id
1 'polypeptide(L)'
;YCLGSGLSWEPRSRAVEQVHLRCTEGSLEWMYPARALRVVLEPNLSSARHTTVCIKPASDFQGASIYVERAGQLHLVVSEAEGARPHHVSCFSAHTPQRVALFLQASPQRDISRRTASFQYELLSNQSAAGPDFKKMALVEAMCRPCDNVELLLAICSSDFVVKGSIRNVSHDSENHMSQVDVSVQKVYRQKNRIFQQDEASGEWRGPIRTLLQCKVKKGGGVFLFTGNEHFGEAWLGCAPRFKDFLFIYGAARGRGANPCEFQLD
;
A
#
# COMPACT_ATOMS: atom_id res chain seq x y z
N TYR A 1 -1.17 7.84 11.28
CA TYR A 1 0.15 8.46 11.20
C TYR A 1 0.61 8.80 12.60
N CYS A 2 1.84 8.41 12.96
CA CYS A 2 2.46 8.68 14.26
C CYS A 2 3.83 9.34 14.07
N LEU A 3 4.03 10.45 14.76
CA LEU A 3 5.28 11.22 14.81
C LEU A 3 5.90 11.12 16.19
N GLY A 4 7.21 10.91 16.24
CA GLY A 4 7.99 10.95 17.47
C GLY A 4 9.42 11.44 17.25
N SER A 5 10.03 12.00 18.29
CA SER A 5 11.43 12.43 18.30
C SER A 5 12.22 11.66 19.36
N GLY A 6 13.41 11.15 19.02
CA GLY A 6 14.30 10.49 19.98
C GLY A 6 15.09 11.45 20.89
N LEU A 7 14.98 12.77 20.68
CA LEU A 7 15.70 13.78 21.48
C LEU A 7 14.99 14.16 22.79
N SER A 8 13.72 13.80 23.00
CA SER A 8 12.95 14.14 24.21
C SER A 8 13.35 13.29 25.44
N TRP A 9 14.61 12.88 25.54
CA TRP A 9 15.07 11.81 26.41
C TRP A 9 15.84 12.31 27.64
N GLU A 10 15.61 11.64 28.78
CA GLU A 10 16.30 11.86 30.05
C GLU A 10 17.57 10.99 30.17
N PRO A 11 18.81 11.55 30.07
CA PRO A 11 20.06 10.84 29.73
C PRO A 11 20.36 9.52 30.47
N ARG A 12 19.80 9.30 31.67
CA ARG A 12 20.09 8.16 32.56
C ARG A 12 19.08 7.01 32.55
N SER A 13 17.88 7.21 32.02
CA SER A 13 16.94 6.08 31.92
C SER A 13 17.57 5.00 30.98
N ARG A 14 17.16 3.73 31.07
CA ARG A 14 17.47 2.69 30.06
C ARG A 14 16.19 2.11 29.44
N ALA A 15 15.07 2.78 29.66
CA ALA A 15 13.77 2.32 29.19
C ALA A 15 13.70 2.34 27.66
N VAL A 16 13.18 1.27 27.07
CA VAL A 16 12.78 1.25 25.67
C VAL A 16 11.40 1.87 25.60
N GLU A 17 11.24 2.91 24.79
CA GLU A 17 9.93 3.52 24.59
C GLU A 17 9.02 2.57 23.82
N GLN A 18 7.72 2.57 24.17
CA GLN A 18 6.75 1.71 23.54
C GLN A 18 5.55 2.49 23.02
N VAL A 19 5.28 2.34 21.71
CA VAL A 19 4.13 2.95 21.04
C VAL A 19 3.17 1.85 20.61
N HIS A 20 1.87 2.06 20.84
CA HIS A 20 0.82 1.13 20.43
C HIS A 20 0.02 1.71 19.28
N LEU A 21 -0.09 0.96 18.19
CA LEU A 21 -0.84 1.32 17.00
C LEU A 21 -2.00 0.35 16.82
N ARG A 22 -3.20 0.90 16.63
CA ARG A 22 -4.46 0.12 16.53
C ARG A 22 -5.03 0.07 15.13
N CYS A 23 -4.29 0.57 14.14
CA CYS A 23 -4.69 0.56 12.75
C CYS A 23 -4.13 -0.67 12.03
N THR A 24 -4.81 -1.13 10.98
CA THR A 24 -4.30 -2.18 10.08
C THR A 24 -3.29 -1.66 9.07
N GLU A 25 -3.22 -0.35 8.89
CA GLU A 25 -2.24 0.31 8.03
C GLU A 25 -1.88 1.67 8.63
N GLY A 26 -0.70 2.18 8.30
CA GLY A 26 -0.31 3.52 8.68
C GLY A 26 1.17 3.80 8.46
N SER A 27 1.58 4.98 8.91
CA SER A 27 2.96 5.47 8.82
C SER A 27 3.49 5.86 10.20
N LEU A 28 4.77 5.61 10.41
CA LEU A 28 5.54 6.00 11.58
C LEU A 28 6.77 6.79 11.13
N GLU A 29 7.00 7.92 11.77
CA GLU A 29 8.19 8.74 11.57
C GLU A 29 8.90 8.95 12.90
N TRP A 30 10.14 8.47 13.00
CA TRP A 30 11.00 8.63 14.16
C TRP A 30 12.21 9.51 13.82
N MET A 31 12.13 10.78 14.22
CA MET A 31 13.20 11.76 14.02
C MET A 31 14.27 11.61 15.10
N TYR A 32 15.53 11.81 14.72
CA TYR A 32 16.69 11.66 15.61
C TYR A 32 16.68 10.31 16.37
N PRO A 33 16.68 9.16 15.66
CA PRO A 33 16.68 7.86 16.30
C PRO A 33 17.76 7.74 17.38
N ALA A 34 17.35 7.36 18.59
CA ALA A 34 18.25 7.15 19.71
C ALA A 34 17.87 5.85 20.43
N ARG A 35 18.84 4.98 20.67
CA ARG A 35 18.68 3.71 21.39
C ARG A 35 17.74 2.74 20.68
N ALA A 36 16.51 2.54 21.18
CA ALA A 36 15.54 1.62 20.61
C ALA A 36 14.10 2.04 20.91
N LEU A 37 13.20 1.68 20.00
CA LEU A 37 11.76 1.93 20.05
C LEU A 37 11.00 0.63 19.79
N ARG A 38 10.05 0.28 20.67
CA ARG A 38 9.17 -0.88 20.51
C ARG A 38 7.81 -0.44 19.98
N VAL A 39 7.44 -0.87 18.78
CA VAL A 39 6.15 -0.53 18.16
C VAL A 39 5.26 -1.76 18.19
N VAL A 40 4.11 -1.66 18.87
CA VAL A 40 3.14 -2.75 19.00
C VAL A 40 1.97 -2.46 18.06
N LEU A 41 1.79 -3.32 17.06
CA LEU A 41 0.67 -3.32 16.13
C LEU A 41 -0.41 -4.26 16.69
N GLU A 42 -1.50 -3.69 17.17
CA GLU A 42 -2.59 -4.41 17.83
C GLU A 42 -3.93 -3.84 17.34
N PRO A 43 -4.35 -4.20 16.10
CA PRO A 43 -5.57 -3.67 15.52
C PRO A 43 -6.81 -4.14 16.30
N ASN A 44 -7.77 -3.22 16.51
CA ASN A 44 -9.04 -3.50 17.20
C ASN A 44 -10.02 -4.26 16.28
N LEU A 45 -9.67 -5.46 15.84
CA LEU A 45 -10.51 -6.22 14.90
C LEU A 45 -10.93 -7.57 15.49
N SER A 46 -12.23 -7.70 15.75
CA SER A 46 -12.87 -8.85 16.40
C SER A 46 -12.93 -10.11 15.52
N SER A 47 -12.59 -10.03 14.22
CA SER A 47 -12.84 -11.12 13.26
C SER A 47 -11.71 -11.40 12.25
N ALA A 48 -10.85 -10.43 11.94
CA ALA A 48 -9.81 -10.60 10.92
C ALA A 48 -8.47 -11.02 11.55
N ARG A 49 -8.00 -12.23 11.23
CA ARG A 49 -6.65 -12.69 11.61
C ARG A 49 -5.65 -12.14 10.59
N HIS A 50 -4.96 -11.07 10.95
CA HIS A 50 -3.87 -10.52 10.14
C HIS A 50 -2.63 -11.38 10.36
N THR A 51 -2.31 -12.23 9.39
CA THR A 51 -1.19 -13.16 9.52
C THR A 51 0.09 -12.64 8.89
N THR A 52 0.02 -11.56 8.13
CA THR A 52 1.17 -11.04 7.38
C THR A 52 1.28 -9.54 7.62
N VAL A 53 2.48 -9.08 7.93
CA VAL A 53 2.80 -7.66 8.06
C VAL A 53 3.80 -7.31 6.99
N CYS A 54 3.53 -6.25 6.26
CA CYS A 54 4.43 -5.70 5.24
C CYS A 54 4.90 -4.32 5.69
N ILE A 55 6.19 -4.05 5.52
CA ILE A 55 6.84 -2.79 5.87
C ILE A 55 7.46 -2.20 4.62
N LYS A 56 7.19 -0.92 4.37
CA LYS A 56 7.81 -0.14 3.31
C LYS A 56 8.55 1.06 3.92
N PRO A 57 9.90 1.02 3.99
CA PRO A 57 10.68 2.20 4.38
C PRO A 57 10.45 3.34 3.38
N ALA A 58 10.54 4.58 3.88
CA ALA A 58 10.62 5.75 3.01
C ALA A 58 11.99 5.78 2.30
N SER A 59 12.06 6.47 1.17
CA SER A 59 13.31 6.60 0.41
C SER A 59 14.45 7.27 1.18
N ASP A 60 14.11 8.06 2.20
CA ASP A 60 15.04 8.76 3.09
C ASP A 60 15.21 8.06 4.45
N PHE A 61 14.76 6.80 4.59
CA PHE A 61 14.90 6.04 5.83
C PHE A 61 16.37 5.92 6.25
N GLN A 62 16.69 6.45 7.42
CA GLN A 62 18.06 6.46 7.93
C GLN A 62 18.10 6.44 9.47
N GLY A 63 19.22 5.93 10.02
CA GLY A 63 19.53 6.00 11.44
C GLY A 63 18.89 4.91 12.28
N ALA A 64 18.23 3.92 11.68
CA ALA A 64 17.72 2.76 12.41
C ALA A 64 17.69 1.48 11.56
N SER A 65 17.49 0.35 12.22
CA SER A 65 17.13 -0.94 11.61
C SER A 65 15.89 -1.51 12.30
N ILE A 66 15.05 -2.21 11.54
CA ILE A 66 13.76 -2.75 12.02
C ILE A 66 13.88 -4.26 12.18
N TYR A 67 13.52 -4.76 13.36
CA TYR A 67 13.55 -6.16 13.73
C TYR A 67 12.18 -6.66 14.17
N VAL A 68 11.98 -7.97 14.08
CA VAL A 68 10.81 -8.68 14.61
C VAL A 68 11.27 -9.83 15.48
N GLU A 69 10.54 -10.09 16.56
CA GLU A 69 10.81 -11.25 17.39
C GLU A 69 10.19 -12.51 16.78
N ARG A 70 10.99 -13.57 16.61
CA ARG A 70 10.52 -14.92 16.24
C ARG A 70 11.28 -15.96 17.05
N ALA A 71 10.54 -16.86 17.69
CA ALA A 71 11.09 -17.90 18.56
C ALA A 71 12.09 -17.36 19.62
N GLY A 72 11.79 -16.17 20.19
CA GLY A 72 12.63 -15.53 21.21
C GLY A 72 13.90 -14.85 20.67
N GLN A 73 14.07 -14.74 19.35
CA GLN A 73 15.20 -14.08 18.71
C GLN A 73 14.75 -12.91 17.84
N LEU A 74 15.56 -11.85 17.75
CA LEU A 74 15.31 -10.73 16.86
C LEU A 74 15.81 -11.05 15.44
N HIS A 75 14.91 -10.96 14.47
CA HIS A 75 15.19 -11.15 13.05
C HIS A 75 15.10 -9.80 12.34
N LEU A 76 16.14 -9.47 11.57
CA LEU A 76 16.17 -8.23 10.79
C LEU A 76 15.13 -8.28 9.66
N VAL A 77 14.34 -7.21 9.55
CA VAL A 77 13.33 -7.04 8.50
C VAL A 77 13.75 -5.95 7.52
N VAL A 78 14.27 -4.84 8.04
CA VAL A 78 14.77 -3.72 7.23
C VAL A 78 16.09 -3.26 7.83
N SER A 79 17.17 -3.37 7.05
CA SER A 79 18.44 -2.73 7.39
C SER A 79 18.45 -1.25 6.98
N GLU A 80 19.35 -0.45 7.56
CA GLU A 80 19.55 0.94 7.12
C GLU A 80 19.96 1.02 5.64
N ALA A 81 20.78 0.08 5.16
CA ALA A 81 21.23 0.02 3.77
C ALA A 81 20.12 -0.36 2.78
N GLU A 82 19.21 -1.25 3.17
CA GLU A 82 18.04 -1.63 2.36
C GLU A 82 16.91 -0.61 2.46
N GLY A 83 16.79 0.08 3.58
CA GLY A 83 15.80 1.13 3.78
C GLY A 83 15.97 2.30 2.82
N ALA A 84 17.22 2.59 2.41
CA ALA A 84 17.52 3.57 1.39
C ALA A 84 17.18 3.12 -0.05
N ARG A 85 16.80 1.85 -0.27
CA ARG A 85 16.43 1.37 -1.61
C ARG A 85 14.99 1.78 -1.95
N PRO A 86 14.76 2.44 -3.10
CA PRO A 86 13.41 2.73 -3.58
C PRO A 86 12.58 1.46 -3.71
N HIS A 87 11.28 1.55 -3.38
CA HIS A 87 10.28 0.49 -3.60
C HIS A 87 10.53 -0.84 -2.86
N HIS A 88 11.49 -0.91 -1.93
CA HIS A 88 11.69 -2.10 -1.12
C HIS A 88 10.51 -2.31 -0.16
N VAL A 89 9.93 -3.50 -0.16
CA VAL A 89 8.86 -3.90 0.76
C VAL A 89 9.23 -5.24 1.38
N SER A 90 9.23 -5.31 2.70
CA SER A 90 9.54 -6.51 3.46
C SER A 90 8.29 -7.05 4.12
N CYS A 91 7.84 -8.24 3.69
CA CYS A 91 6.66 -8.90 4.24
C CYS A 91 7.03 -10.12 5.07
N PHE A 92 6.34 -10.32 6.17
CA PHE A 92 6.68 -11.37 7.12
C PHE A 92 5.43 -11.89 7.86
N SER A 93 5.41 -13.18 8.20
CA SER A 93 4.26 -13.76 8.91
C SER A 93 4.27 -13.43 10.40
N ALA A 94 3.12 -12.94 10.89
CA ALA A 94 2.84 -12.70 12.29
C ALA A 94 2.59 -14.04 13.01
N HIS A 95 3.38 -14.32 14.05
CA HIS A 95 3.19 -15.53 14.87
C HIS A 95 1.93 -15.42 15.74
N THR A 96 1.64 -14.21 16.22
CA THR A 96 0.44 -13.85 16.97
C THR A 96 -0.41 -12.90 16.10
N PRO A 97 -1.47 -13.40 15.42
CA PRO A 97 -2.20 -12.63 14.39
C PRO A 97 -2.91 -11.36 14.88
N GLN A 98 -3.05 -11.20 16.20
CA GLN A 98 -3.71 -10.05 16.83
C GLN A 98 -2.73 -9.02 17.39
N ARG A 99 -1.43 -9.36 17.48
CA ARG A 99 -0.43 -8.50 18.12
C ARG A 99 0.94 -8.76 17.52
N VAL A 100 1.54 -7.75 16.90
CA VAL A 100 2.89 -7.83 16.33
C VAL A 100 3.75 -6.75 16.96
N ALA A 101 4.95 -7.11 17.39
CA ALA A 101 5.92 -6.16 17.91
C ALA A 101 7.07 -5.97 16.90
N LEU A 102 7.28 -4.71 16.51
CA LEU A 102 8.47 -4.27 15.80
C LEU A 102 9.45 -3.66 16.80
N PHE A 103 10.72 -3.93 16.60
CA PHE A 103 11.81 -3.38 17.40
C PHE A 103 12.68 -2.54 16.48
N LEU A 104 12.65 -1.23 16.65
CA LEU A 104 13.53 -0.31 15.95
C LEU A 104 14.76 -0.09 16.80
N GLN A 105 15.94 -0.35 16.25
CA GLN A 105 17.22 -0.08 16.89
C GLN A 105 17.92 1.04 16.16
N ALA A 106 18.28 2.10 16.88
CA ALA A 106 19.02 3.22 16.33
C ALA A 106 20.45 2.80 15.97
N SER A 107 20.93 3.27 14.82
CA SER A 107 22.30 3.08 14.38
C SER A 107 23.24 3.95 15.24
N PRO A 108 24.45 3.47 15.58
CA PRO A 108 25.43 4.29 16.30
C PRO A 108 25.77 5.56 15.52
N GLN A 109 25.71 6.70 16.21
CA GLN A 109 25.96 8.01 15.62
C GLN A 109 26.82 8.86 16.57
N ARG A 110 27.76 9.63 16.00
CA ARG A 110 28.70 10.48 16.77
C ARG A 110 28.36 11.97 16.73
N ASP A 111 27.50 12.36 15.79
CA ASP A 111 27.04 13.72 15.56
C ASP A 111 25.54 13.85 15.85
N ILE A 112 25.02 15.08 15.82
CA ILE A 112 23.59 15.40 16.02
C ILE A 112 22.87 15.65 14.68
N SER A 113 23.43 15.15 13.57
CA SER A 113 22.79 15.32 12.26
C SER A 113 21.42 14.68 12.25
N ARG A 114 20.46 15.37 11.61
CA ARG A 114 19.08 14.90 11.50
C ARG A 114 19.06 13.64 10.65
N ARG A 115 18.62 12.54 11.26
CA ARG A 115 18.24 11.29 10.60
C ARG A 115 16.79 10.99 10.92
N THR A 116 16.10 10.35 9.99
CA THR A 116 14.69 10.03 10.14
C THR A 116 14.46 8.57 9.77
N ALA A 117 13.99 7.79 10.72
CA ALA A 117 13.53 6.42 10.46
C ALA A 117 12.02 6.45 10.20
N SER A 118 11.66 6.60 8.93
CA SER A 118 10.28 6.70 8.45
C SER A 118 9.87 5.46 7.65
N PHE A 119 8.74 4.86 7.99
CA PHE A 119 8.22 3.70 7.26
C PHE A 119 6.70 3.64 7.32
N GLN A 120 6.12 2.95 6.35
CA GLN A 120 4.72 2.58 6.31
C GLN A 120 4.56 1.09 6.60
N TYR A 121 3.43 0.72 7.19
CA TYR A 121 3.11 -0.67 7.50
C TYR A 121 1.69 -1.00 7.05
N GLU A 122 1.48 -2.26 6.67
CA GLU A 122 0.18 -2.85 6.34
C GLU A 122 0.05 -4.25 6.92
N LEU A 123 -1.13 -4.56 7.47
CA LEU A 123 -1.49 -5.85 8.04
C LEU A 123 -2.46 -6.55 7.10
N LEU A 124 -1.99 -7.61 6.45
CA LEU A 124 -2.76 -8.40 5.50
C LEU A 124 -3.40 -9.61 6.19
N SER A 125 -4.68 -9.83 5.92
CA SER A 125 -5.40 -11.05 6.33
C SER A 125 -5.11 -12.18 5.35
N ASN A 126 -4.94 -13.41 5.86
CA ASN A 126 -4.76 -14.58 5.00
C ASN A 126 -6.10 -15.07 4.46
N GLN A 127 -6.67 -14.37 3.50
CA GLN A 127 -7.70 -14.95 2.65
C GLN A 127 -7.04 -15.55 1.40
N SER A 128 -6.15 -16.55 1.57
CA SER A 128 -5.81 -17.59 0.57
C SER A 128 -4.60 -18.46 1.01
N ALA A 129 -4.87 -19.61 1.62
CA ALA A 129 -3.89 -20.67 1.84
C ALA A 129 -3.48 -21.34 0.51
N ALA A 130 -2.18 -21.30 0.17
CA ALA A 130 -1.46 -22.20 -0.76
C ALA A 130 0.02 -21.72 -0.90
N GLY A 131 0.93 -22.59 -1.33
CA GLY A 131 2.39 -22.42 -1.21
C GLY A 131 3.08 -21.39 -2.13
N PRO A 132 4.40 -21.14 -1.95
CA PRO A 132 5.05 -19.88 -2.38
C PRO A 132 5.35 -19.71 -3.88
N ASP A 133 5.69 -20.77 -4.62
CA ASP A 133 6.25 -20.62 -5.98
C ASP A 133 5.23 -20.79 -7.12
N PHE A 134 4.32 -21.75 -7.04
CA PHE A 134 3.23 -21.90 -8.03
C PHE A 134 2.21 -20.74 -7.98
N LYS A 135 2.15 -20.03 -6.85
CA LYS A 135 1.29 -18.85 -6.68
C LYS A 135 1.76 -17.65 -7.44
N LYS A 136 3.07 -17.43 -7.63
CA LYS A 136 3.55 -16.19 -8.24
C LYS A 136 3.05 -16.07 -9.69
N MET A 137 3.17 -17.12 -10.50
CA MET A 137 2.67 -17.09 -11.88
C MET A 137 1.14 -16.97 -11.96
N ALA A 138 0.40 -17.74 -11.16
CA ALA A 138 -1.07 -17.67 -11.14
C ALA A 138 -1.61 -16.33 -10.60
N LEU A 139 -0.94 -15.74 -9.60
CA LEU A 139 -1.26 -14.42 -9.07
C LEU A 139 -0.99 -13.33 -10.10
N VAL A 140 0.13 -13.43 -10.80
CA VAL A 140 0.50 -12.53 -11.90
C VAL A 140 -0.51 -12.61 -13.04
N GLU A 141 -0.90 -13.81 -13.44
CA GLU A 141 -1.90 -14.03 -14.48
C GLU A 141 -3.27 -13.48 -14.06
N ALA A 142 -3.66 -13.68 -12.79
CA ALA A 142 -4.86 -13.10 -12.22
C ALA A 142 -4.85 -11.57 -12.17
N MET A 143 -3.68 -10.94 -11.96
CA MET A 143 -3.55 -9.48 -11.91
C MET A 143 -3.51 -8.81 -13.29
N CYS A 144 -3.02 -9.51 -14.32
CA CYS A 144 -2.87 -8.94 -15.66
C CYS A 144 -4.02 -9.28 -16.61
N ARG A 145 -4.85 -10.28 -16.29
CA ARG A 145 -6.03 -10.59 -17.12
C ARG A 145 -7.10 -9.51 -16.96
N PRO A 146 -7.90 -9.24 -18.00
CA PRO A 146 -9.09 -8.43 -17.85
C PRO A 146 -10.04 -9.04 -16.81
N CYS A 147 -10.67 -8.18 -16.01
CA CYS A 147 -11.72 -8.59 -15.10
C CYS A 147 -12.93 -9.13 -15.87
N ASP A 148 -13.57 -10.17 -15.33
CA ASP A 148 -14.87 -10.59 -15.81
C ASP A 148 -15.99 -9.64 -15.32
N ASN A 149 -17.22 -9.89 -15.77
CA ASN A 149 -18.36 -9.04 -15.42
C ASN A 149 -18.66 -9.01 -13.91
N VAL A 150 -18.50 -10.14 -13.21
CA VAL A 150 -18.78 -10.25 -11.77
C VAL A 150 -17.69 -9.54 -10.98
N GLU A 151 -16.43 -9.78 -11.33
CA GLU A 151 -15.26 -9.13 -10.75
C GLU A 151 -15.32 -7.61 -10.93
N LEU A 152 -15.70 -7.13 -12.12
CA LEU A 152 -15.85 -5.71 -12.38
C LEU A 152 -16.94 -5.09 -11.50
N LEU A 153 -18.10 -5.74 -11.39
CA LEU A 153 -19.20 -5.24 -10.56
C LEU A 153 -18.83 -5.20 -9.08
N LEU A 154 -18.11 -6.22 -8.58
CA LEU A 154 -17.61 -6.25 -7.20
C LEU A 154 -16.52 -5.19 -6.97
N ALA A 155 -15.59 -5.02 -7.91
CA ALA A 155 -14.48 -4.07 -7.78
C ALA A 155 -14.98 -2.64 -7.53
N ILE A 156 -16.05 -2.22 -8.20
CA ILE A 156 -16.65 -0.89 -7.98
C ILE A 156 -17.13 -0.70 -6.54
N CYS A 157 -17.58 -1.77 -5.90
CA CYS A 157 -18.13 -1.74 -4.56
C CYS A 157 -17.06 -1.82 -3.47
N SER A 158 -15.95 -2.52 -3.72
CA SER A 158 -14.94 -2.84 -2.69
C SER A 158 -13.59 -2.15 -2.89
N SER A 159 -13.33 -1.55 -4.06
CA SER A 159 -12.08 -0.84 -4.31
C SER A 159 -11.92 0.41 -3.44
N ASP A 160 -10.67 0.70 -3.09
CA ASP A 160 -10.30 1.94 -2.38
C ASP A 160 -10.47 3.17 -3.28
N PHE A 161 -10.29 3.01 -4.59
CA PHE A 161 -10.58 4.07 -5.57
C PHE A 161 -11.38 3.57 -6.78
N VAL A 162 -12.22 4.46 -7.30
CA VAL A 162 -12.98 4.29 -8.55
C VAL A 162 -13.00 5.63 -9.28
N VAL A 163 -12.35 5.71 -10.43
CA VAL A 163 -12.22 6.96 -11.20
C VAL A 163 -12.49 6.75 -12.68
N LYS A 164 -13.16 7.72 -13.32
CA LYS A 164 -13.32 7.79 -14.78
C LYS A 164 -12.26 8.73 -15.34
N GLY A 165 -11.53 8.28 -16.36
CA GLY A 165 -10.43 9.06 -16.92
C GLY A 165 -9.84 8.50 -18.19
N SER A 166 -8.76 9.10 -18.66
CA SER A 166 -8.00 8.67 -19.84
C SER A 166 -6.51 8.51 -19.52
N ILE A 167 -5.83 7.64 -20.26
CA ILE A 167 -4.40 7.40 -20.09
C ILE A 167 -3.62 8.53 -20.75
N ARG A 168 -2.93 9.34 -19.93
CA ARG A 168 -2.06 10.42 -20.42
C ARG A 168 -0.72 9.87 -20.88
N ASN A 169 -0.10 9.05 -20.04
CA ASN A 169 1.22 8.48 -20.26
C ASN A 169 1.34 7.09 -19.60
N VAL A 170 2.28 6.29 -20.10
CA VAL A 170 2.69 5.03 -19.47
C VAL A 170 4.21 5.00 -19.44
N SER A 171 4.78 4.80 -18.26
CA SER A 171 6.22 4.57 -18.07
C SER A 171 6.47 3.17 -17.52
N HIS A 172 7.63 2.62 -17.86
CA HIS A 172 8.04 1.28 -17.50
C HIS A 172 9.31 1.37 -16.67
N ASP A 173 9.30 0.72 -15.51
CA ASP A 173 10.45 0.57 -14.64
C ASP A 173 10.87 -0.91 -14.65
N SER A 174 11.89 -1.20 -15.46
CA SER A 174 12.43 -2.55 -15.59
C SER A 174 13.18 -3.01 -14.35
N GLU A 175 13.76 -2.09 -13.57
CA GLU A 175 14.53 -2.43 -12.37
C GLU A 175 13.57 -2.95 -11.29
N ASN A 176 12.45 -2.25 -11.10
CA ASN A 176 11.46 -2.59 -10.08
C ASN A 176 10.32 -3.51 -10.61
N HIS A 177 10.38 -3.94 -11.87
CA HIS A 177 9.36 -4.79 -12.51
C HIS A 177 7.94 -4.19 -12.47
N MET A 178 7.86 -2.86 -12.54
CA MET A 178 6.61 -2.10 -12.44
C MET A 178 6.33 -1.27 -13.70
N SER A 179 5.07 -0.92 -13.90
CA SER A 179 4.65 0.10 -14.86
C SER A 179 3.75 1.11 -14.17
N GLN A 180 3.93 2.37 -14.51
CA GLN A 180 3.11 3.47 -14.03
C GLN A 180 2.25 3.99 -15.18
N VAL A 181 0.96 4.15 -14.90
CA VAL A 181 -0.05 4.70 -15.79
C VAL A 181 -0.47 6.05 -15.22
N ASP A 182 -0.10 7.14 -15.90
CA ASP A 182 -0.52 8.47 -15.51
C ASP A 182 -1.91 8.74 -16.08
N VAL A 183 -2.89 8.96 -15.20
CA VAL A 183 -4.29 9.13 -15.58
C VAL A 183 -4.70 10.59 -15.46
N SER A 184 -5.36 11.11 -16.50
CA SER A 184 -6.17 12.33 -16.42
C SER A 184 -7.57 11.94 -15.99
N VAL A 185 -8.00 12.46 -14.85
CA VAL A 185 -9.26 12.09 -14.19
C VAL A 185 -10.34 13.09 -14.57
N GLN A 186 -11.44 12.57 -15.11
CA GLN A 186 -12.65 13.34 -15.41
C GLN A 186 -13.60 13.35 -14.22
N LYS A 187 -13.64 12.25 -13.47
CA LYS A 187 -14.50 12.11 -12.30
C LYS A 187 -13.94 11.11 -11.30
N VAL A 188 -13.95 11.49 -10.02
CA VAL A 188 -13.67 10.59 -8.90
C VAL A 188 -14.99 10.16 -8.29
N TYR A 189 -15.31 8.87 -8.34
CA TYR A 189 -16.49 8.31 -7.66
C TYR A 189 -16.16 7.90 -6.23
N ARG A 190 -14.92 7.42 -6.02
CA ARG A 190 -14.39 7.02 -4.72
C ARG A 190 -12.88 7.17 -4.71
N GLN A 191 -12.32 7.63 -3.61
CA GLN A 191 -10.92 7.44 -3.25
C GLN A 191 -10.80 7.48 -1.72
N LYS A 192 -10.13 6.49 -1.13
CA LYS A 192 -9.92 6.39 0.32
C LYS A 192 -8.99 7.50 0.82
N ASN A 193 -7.84 7.66 0.18
CA ASN A 193 -6.92 8.77 0.39
C ASN A 193 -6.82 9.67 -0.85
N ARG A 194 -6.01 10.74 -0.77
CA ARG A 194 -5.86 11.76 -1.82
C ARG A 194 -4.85 11.34 -2.90
N ILE A 195 -5.08 10.18 -3.52
CA ILE A 195 -4.20 9.66 -4.59
C ILE A 195 -4.31 10.54 -5.84
N PHE A 196 -5.55 10.88 -6.23
CA PHE A 196 -5.81 11.74 -7.37
C PHE A 196 -6.05 13.14 -6.85
N GLN A 197 -5.27 14.09 -7.35
CA GLN A 197 -5.28 15.47 -6.89
C GLN A 197 -5.51 16.41 -8.06
N GLN A 198 -6.10 17.57 -7.76
CA GLN A 198 -6.27 18.62 -8.73
C GLN A 198 -4.95 19.38 -8.88
N ASP A 199 -4.46 19.47 -10.11
CA ASP A 199 -3.33 20.30 -10.46
C ASP A 199 -3.72 21.77 -10.28
N GLU A 200 -3.04 22.51 -9.39
CA GLU A 200 -3.44 23.88 -9.02
C GLU A 200 -3.39 24.87 -10.20
N ALA A 201 -2.51 24.62 -11.19
CA ALA A 201 -2.34 25.50 -12.34
C ALA A 201 -3.36 25.22 -13.46
N SER A 202 -3.64 23.95 -13.76
CA SER A 202 -4.54 23.55 -14.85
C SER A 202 -5.97 23.23 -14.39
N GLY A 203 -6.19 23.07 -13.09
CA GLY A 203 -7.47 22.60 -12.54
C GLY A 203 -7.80 21.15 -12.91
N GLU A 204 -6.91 20.44 -13.60
CA GLU A 204 -7.12 19.06 -14.03
C GLU A 204 -6.82 18.08 -12.89
N TRP A 205 -7.70 17.12 -12.67
CA TRP A 205 -7.43 16.03 -11.75
C TRP A 205 -6.50 15.01 -12.39
N ARG A 206 -5.44 14.63 -11.68
CA ARG A 206 -4.43 13.70 -12.17
C ARG A 206 -3.95 12.78 -11.05
N GLY A 207 -3.43 11.62 -11.42
CA GLY A 207 -2.77 10.74 -10.47
C GLY A 207 -2.12 9.51 -11.15
N PRO A 208 -1.07 8.96 -10.55
CA PRO A 208 -0.43 7.75 -11.04
C PRO A 208 -1.15 6.49 -10.55
N ILE A 209 -1.22 5.46 -11.40
CA ILE A 209 -1.68 4.13 -11.04
C ILE A 209 -0.59 3.12 -11.41
N ARG A 210 -0.22 2.25 -10.46
CA ARG A 210 0.80 1.21 -10.67
C ARG A 210 0.20 -0.11 -11.08
N THR A 211 0.97 -0.85 -11.86
CA THR A 211 0.69 -2.24 -12.25
C THR A 211 2.00 -2.98 -12.51
N LEU A 212 1.92 -4.29 -12.73
CA LEU A 212 3.10 -5.12 -12.98
C LEU A 212 3.58 -4.93 -14.43
N LEU A 213 4.90 -4.87 -14.61
CA LEU A 213 5.51 -4.69 -15.94
C LEU A 213 5.07 -5.75 -16.95
N GLN A 214 4.89 -6.99 -16.49
CA GLN A 214 4.44 -8.12 -17.31
C GLN A 214 3.00 -8.00 -17.83
N CYS A 215 2.19 -7.10 -17.26
CA CYS A 215 0.86 -6.80 -17.82
C CYS A 215 0.97 -6.05 -19.16
N LYS A 216 2.17 -5.57 -19.53
CA LYS A 216 2.48 -4.94 -20.82
C LYS A 216 1.49 -3.83 -21.20
N VAL A 217 1.10 -3.04 -20.20
CA VAL A 217 0.16 -1.94 -20.39
C VAL A 217 0.75 -0.94 -21.37
N LYS A 218 -0.09 -0.41 -22.25
CA LYS A 218 0.28 0.59 -23.25
C LYS A 218 -0.67 1.76 -23.16
N LYS A 219 -0.21 2.93 -23.61
CA LYS A 219 -1.09 4.08 -23.79
C LYS A 219 -2.16 3.74 -24.82
N GLY A 220 -3.40 3.59 -24.34
CA GLY A 220 -4.58 3.38 -25.16
C GLY A 220 -5.44 4.63 -25.24
N GLY A 221 -6.06 4.87 -26.39
CA GLY A 221 -7.08 5.92 -26.54
C GLY A 221 -8.41 5.53 -25.90
N GLY A 222 -9.18 6.53 -25.46
CA GLY A 222 -10.53 6.38 -24.93
C GLY A 222 -10.64 6.72 -23.44
N VAL A 223 -11.86 6.56 -22.93
CA VAL A 223 -12.20 6.77 -21.52
C VAL A 223 -12.41 5.42 -20.85
N PHE A 224 -11.79 5.26 -19.68
CA PHE A 224 -11.78 4.04 -18.90
C PHE A 224 -12.37 4.29 -17.52
N LEU A 225 -12.89 3.23 -16.90
CA LEU A 225 -13.18 3.21 -15.47
C LEU A 225 -12.01 2.50 -14.78
N PHE A 226 -11.20 3.22 -14.01
CA PHE A 226 -10.12 2.62 -13.24
C PHE A 226 -10.62 2.31 -11.83
N THR A 227 -10.40 1.07 -11.41
CA THR A 227 -10.66 0.58 -10.05
C THR A 227 -9.37 0.00 -9.49
N GLY A 228 -9.25 -0.05 -8.18
CA GLY A 228 -8.08 -0.64 -7.55
C GLY A 228 -8.00 -0.38 -6.06
N ASN A 229 -6.92 -0.88 -5.48
CA ASN A 229 -6.67 -0.77 -4.06
C ASN A 229 -5.45 0.14 -3.83
N GLU A 230 -5.40 0.72 -2.66
CA GLU A 230 -4.25 1.50 -2.22
C GLU A 230 -3.32 0.61 -1.41
N HIS A 231 -2.04 0.59 -1.77
CA HIS A 231 -0.99 -0.02 -0.97
C HIS A 231 0.13 0.98 -0.77
N PHE A 232 0.44 1.26 0.49
CA PHE A 232 1.47 2.17 0.94
C PHE A 232 1.36 3.57 0.31
N GLY A 233 0.15 4.13 0.27
CA GLY A 233 -0.12 5.44 -0.33
C GLY A 233 -0.15 5.45 -1.85
N GLU A 234 0.00 4.29 -2.50
CA GLU A 234 0.11 4.17 -3.95
C GLU A 234 -1.10 3.42 -4.51
N ALA A 235 -1.71 3.94 -5.59
CA ALA A 235 -2.78 3.23 -6.29
C ALA A 235 -2.22 2.04 -7.07
N TRP A 236 -2.80 0.87 -6.82
CA TRP A 236 -2.54 -0.35 -7.60
C TRP A 236 -3.77 -0.70 -8.43
N LEU A 237 -3.54 -0.95 -9.72
CA LEU A 237 -4.59 -1.23 -10.69
C LEU A 237 -5.28 -2.56 -10.38
N GLY A 238 -6.61 -2.53 -10.26
CA GLY A 238 -7.49 -3.70 -10.28
C GLY A 238 -8.07 -3.91 -11.67
N CYS A 239 -9.24 -3.32 -11.95
CA CYS A 239 -9.88 -3.37 -13.27
C CYS A 239 -9.79 -2.03 -14.00
N ALA A 240 -9.64 -2.08 -15.33
CA ALA A 240 -9.69 -0.91 -16.24
C ALA A 240 -10.48 -1.14 -17.53
N PRO A 241 -11.79 -1.48 -17.47
CA PRO A 241 -12.61 -1.55 -18.68
C PRO A 241 -12.76 -0.18 -19.34
N ARG A 242 -13.11 -0.16 -20.63
CA ARG A 242 -13.59 1.08 -21.25
C ARG A 242 -14.91 1.47 -20.57
N PHE A 243 -15.09 2.76 -20.32
CA PHE A 243 -16.26 3.25 -19.59
C PHE A 243 -17.58 2.87 -20.28
N LYS A 244 -17.62 2.86 -21.62
CA LYS A 244 -18.78 2.43 -22.41
C LYS A 244 -19.16 0.96 -22.18
N ASP A 245 -18.16 0.08 -22.02
CA ASP A 245 -18.38 -1.36 -21.87
C ASP A 245 -18.88 -1.63 -20.44
N PHE A 246 -18.33 -0.90 -19.46
CA PHE A 246 -18.83 -0.89 -18.10
C PHE A 246 -20.31 -0.47 -18.01
N LEU A 247 -20.72 0.61 -18.70
CA LEU A 247 -22.12 1.06 -18.69
C LEU A 247 -23.09 -0.04 -19.15
N PHE A 248 -22.71 -0.79 -20.19
CA PHE A 248 -23.50 -1.91 -20.69
C PHE A 248 -23.61 -3.03 -19.65
N ILE A 249 -22.48 -3.42 -19.03
CA ILE A 249 -22.43 -4.47 -18.01
C ILE A 249 -23.25 -4.08 -16.78
N TYR A 250 -23.06 -2.87 -16.26
CA TYR A 250 -23.79 -2.36 -15.09
C TYR A 250 -25.28 -2.19 -15.36
N GLY A 251 -25.67 -1.69 -16.54
CA GLY A 251 -27.07 -1.57 -16.93
C GLY A 251 -27.77 -2.93 -17.01
N ALA A 252 -27.12 -3.93 -17.59
CA ALA A 252 -27.65 -5.30 -17.68
C ALA A 252 -27.82 -5.94 -16.29
N ALA A 253 -26.86 -5.75 -15.39
CA ALA A 253 -26.94 -6.27 -14.03
C ALA A 253 -27.99 -5.51 -13.19
N ARG A 254 -28.12 -4.19 -13.37
CA ARG A 254 -29.17 -3.37 -12.74
C ARG A 254 -30.57 -3.82 -13.13
N GLY A 255 -30.80 -4.04 -14.43
CA GLY A 255 -32.10 -4.51 -14.94
C GLY A 255 -32.51 -5.88 -14.39
N ARG A 256 -31.55 -6.68 -13.92
CA ARG A 256 -31.79 -8.00 -13.29
C ARG A 256 -31.78 -7.96 -11.77
N GLY A 257 -31.54 -6.81 -11.14
CA GLY A 257 -31.35 -6.70 -9.69
C GLY A 257 -30.12 -7.45 -9.17
N ALA A 258 -29.11 -7.68 -10.02
CA ALA A 258 -27.91 -8.47 -9.70
C ALA A 258 -26.68 -7.60 -9.35
N ASN A 259 -26.89 -6.30 -9.13
CA ASN A 259 -25.80 -5.40 -8.75
C ASN A 259 -25.40 -5.60 -7.28
N PRO A 260 -24.10 -5.76 -6.97
CA PRO A 260 -23.64 -5.89 -5.60
C PRO A 260 -23.71 -4.58 -4.80
N CYS A 261 -23.72 -3.43 -5.48
CA CYS A 261 -23.98 -2.12 -4.89
C CYS A 261 -24.55 -1.13 -5.93
N GLU A 262 -25.11 -0.02 -5.46
CA GLU A 262 -25.50 1.09 -6.31
C GLU A 262 -24.30 1.97 -6.67
N PHE A 263 -24.22 2.36 -7.93
CA PHE A 263 -23.18 3.20 -8.50
C PHE A 263 -23.79 4.38 -9.24
N GLN A 264 -23.39 5.60 -8.88
CA GLN A 264 -23.88 6.83 -9.50
C GLN A 264 -23.18 7.05 -10.84
N LEU A 265 -23.95 7.06 -11.93
CA LEU A 265 -23.42 7.22 -13.29
C LEU A 265 -23.26 8.70 -13.72
N ASP A 266 -23.93 9.63 -13.01
CA ASP A 266 -24.08 11.05 -13.36
C ASP A 266 -23.05 11.93 -12.68
#